data_AF-A0A5A7NK47-F1
#
_entry.id   AF-A0A5A7NK47-F1
#
_cell.length_a   1.000
_cell.length_b   1.000
_cell.length_c   1.000
_cell.angle_alpha   90.00
_cell.angle_beta   90.00
_cell.angle_gamma   90.00
#
_symmetry.space_group_name_H-M   'P 1'
#
loop_
_entity.id
_entity.type
_entity.pdbx_description
1 polymer ?
#
loop_
_entity_poly.entity_id
_entity_poly.type
_entity_poly.pdbx_seq_one_letter_code
_entity_poly.pdbx_strand_id
1 'polypeptide(L)'
;MSDPLIAEHSDDLIDLADLEKAVARAQALVAALTKAVAADICRNGQADRALLEKHQTKAHGLAWYATYAETLKESLGWARTLEKTGQLSRTEKLILAIGCGEYLSQMAGGIPMSQTEIVRPGSVGASLRIFRHLWQSRWCV
;
A
#
# COMPACT_ATOMS: atom_id res chain seq x y z
N MET A 1 -40.18 5.39 -4.00
CA MET A 1 -40.12 4.65 -2.73
C MET A 1 -38.67 4.25 -2.53
N SER A 2 -37.92 5.03 -1.76
CA SER A 2 -36.49 4.82 -1.55
C SER A 2 -36.29 3.67 -0.55
N ASP A 3 -35.44 2.71 -0.89
CA ASP A 3 -35.15 1.55 -0.06
C ASP A 3 -34.37 1.98 1.21
N PRO A 4 -34.92 1.79 2.42
CA PRO A 4 -34.28 2.23 3.66
C PRO A 4 -32.98 1.45 4.00
N LEU A 5 -32.69 0.35 3.30
CA LEU A 5 -31.43 -0.39 3.44
C LEU A 5 -30.27 0.22 2.63
N ILE A 6 -30.57 1.13 1.70
CA ILE A 6 -29.57 1.93 0.98
C ILE A 6 -29.79 3.39 1.37
N ALA A 7 -29.62 3.70 2.66
CA ALA A 7 -29.42 5.09 3.05
C ALA A 7 -28.16 5.59 2.32
N GLU A 8 -28.31 6.57 1.42
CA GLU A 8 -27.19 7.23 0.75
C GLU A 8 -26.32 7.96 1.79
N HIS A 9 -25.39 7.23 2.41
CA HIS A 9 -24.36 7.82 3.25
C HIS A 9 -23.29 8.39 2.32
N SER A 10 -23.52 9.62 1.84
CA SER A 10 -22.56 10.38 1.02
C SER A 10 -21.25 10.68 1.78
N ASP A 11 -21.28 10.63 3.11
CA ASP A 11 -20.17 10.96 4.01
C ASP A 11 -19.11 9.85 4.17
N ASP A 12 -19.37 8.63 3.70
CA ASP A 12 -18.45 7.48 3.84
C ASP A 12 -17.57 7.23 2.60
N LEU A 13 -17.67 8.07 1.57
CA LEU A 13 -16.88 7.90 0.35
C LEU A 13 -15.45 8.42 0.54
N ILE A 14 -14.48 7.71 -0.04
CA ILE A 14 -13.07 8.04 0.05
C ILE A 14 -12.80 9.49 -0.42
N ASP A 15 -12.12 10.25 0.44
CA ASP A 15 -11.56 11.56 0.09
C ASP A 15 -10.22 11.35 -0.62
N LEU A 16 -10.07 11.90 -1.84
CA LEU A 16 -8.82 11.81 -2.59
C LEU A 16 -7.65 12.45 -1.87
N ALA A 17 -7.87 13.46 -1.01
CA ALA A 17 -6.82 14.06 -0.20
C ALA A 17 -6.32 13.09 0.89
N ASP A 18 -7.20 12.25 1.45
CA ASP A 18 -6.80 11.21 2.41
C ASP A 18 -6.09 10.04 1.70
N LEU A 19 -6.56 9.66 0.50
CA LEU A 19 -5.87 8.67 -0.32
C LEU A 19 -4.46 9.16 -0.69
N GLU A 20 -4.29 10.42 -1.07
CA GLU A 20 -2.98 11.02 -1.39
C GLU A 20 -1.99 10.94 -0.23
N LYS A 21 -2.42 11.24 1.00
CA LYS A 21 -1.60 11.06 2.21
C LYS A 21 -1.23 9.59 2.41
N ALA A 22 -2.17 8.68 2.17
CA ALA A 22 -1.93 7.24 2.30
C ALA A 22 -0.92 6.73 1.27
N VAL A 23 -1.01 7.15 0.01
CA VAL A 23 -0.03 6.85 -1.04
C VAL A 23 1.36 7.35 -0.64
N ALA A 24 1.47 8.59 -0.18
CA ALA A 24 2.75 9.14 0.25
C ALA A 24 3.40 8.32 1.38
N ARG A 25 2.61 7.83 2.33
CA ARG A 25 3.08 6.95 3.41
C ARG A 25 3.48 5.57 2.93
N ALA A 26 2.73 4.98 2.00
CA ALA A 26 3.08 3.71 1.37
C ALA A 26 4.42 3.81 0.64
N GLN A 27 4.65 4.89 -0.12
CA GLN A 27 5.92 5.16 -0.79
C GLN A 27 7.07 5.37 0.21
N ALA A 28 6.83 6.11 1.30
CA ALA A 28 7.83 6.29 2.35
C ALA A 28 8.21 4.97 3.04
N LEU A 29 7.22 4.08 3.26
CA LEU A 29 7.46 2.73 3.77
C LEU A 29 8.33 1.93 2.80
N VAL A 30 8.01 1.92 1.50
CA VAL A 30 8.82 1.24 0.49
C VAL A 30 10.25 1.79 0.46
N ALA A 31 10.44 3.11 0.51
CA ALA A 31 11.77 3.71 0.56
C ALA A 31 12.57 3.26 1.81
N ALA A 32 11.91 3.14 2.96
CA ALA A 32 12.53 2.63 4.17
C ALA A 32 12.89 1.13 4.06
N LEU A 33 11.99 0.32 3.49
CA LEU A 33 12.21 -1.10 3.24
C LEU A 33 13.34 -1.33 2.24
N THR A 34 13.43 -0.54 1.16
CA THR A 34 14.52 -0.61 0.18
C THR A 34 15.87 -0.42 0.85
N LYS A 35 16.00 0.59 1.73
CA LYS A 35 17.25 0.82 2.48
C LYS A 35 17.59 -0.35 3.40
N ALA A 36 16.59 -0.88 4.11
CA ALA A 36 16.78 -2.00 5.03
C ALA A 36 17.20 -3.28 4.29
N VAL A 37 16.52 -3.62 3.19
CA VAL A 37 16.81 -4.81 2.39
C VAL A 37 18.15 -4.68 1.66
N ALA A 38 18.48 -3.51 1.11
CA ALA A 38 19.76 -3.27 0.45
C ALA A 38 20.96 -3.53 1.38
N ALA A 39 20.82 -3.27 2.68
CA ALA A 39 21.87 -3.58 3.67
C ALA A 39 22.16 -5.09 3.79
N ASP A 40 21.20 -5.94 3.45
CA ASP A 40 21.33 -7.40 3.51
C ASP A 40 21.68 -8.03 2.15
N ILE A 41 21.26 -7.42 1.03
CA ILE A 41 21.35 -8.04 -0.30
C ILE A 41 22.42 -7.42 -1.21
N CYS A 42 22.96 -6.25 -0.87
CA CYS A 42 23.94 -5.57 -1.70
C CYS A 42 25.38 -5.73 -1.19
N ARG A 43 26.32 -5.85 -2.12
CA ARG A 43 27.76 -5.79 -1.90
C ARG A 43 28.35 -4.71 -2.80
N ASN A 44 29.15 -3.80 -2.25
CA ASN A 44 29.73 -2.67 -2.99
C ASN A 44 28.69 -1.84 -3.78
N GLY A 45 27.48 -1.69 -3.22
CA GLY A 45 26.39 -0.92 -3.83
C GLY A 45 25.62 -1.65 -4.94
N GLN A 46 25.94 -2.91 -5.24
CA GLN A 46 25.21 -3.72 -6.22
C GLN A 46 24.59 -4.94 -5.57
N ALA A 47 23.46 -5.41 -6.09
CA ALA A 47 22.82 -6.62 -5.59
C ALA A 47 23.73 -7.84 -5.83
N ASP A 48 23.95 -8.62 -4.77
CA ASP A 48 24.75 -9.85 -4.82
C ASP A 48 23.82 -11.05 -4.97
N ARG A 49 24.13 -11.94 -5.92
CA ARG A 49 23.29 -13.09 -6.27
C ARG A 49 23.11 -14.05 -5.10
N ALA A 50 24.18 -14.35 -4.36
CA ALA A 50 24.14 -15.29 -3.25
C ALA A 50 23.38 -14.70 -2.05
N LEU A 51 23.53 -13.38 -1.81
CA LEU A 51 22.75 -12.71 -0.78
C LEU A 51 21.27 -12.60 -1.14
N LEU A 52 20.93 -12.38 -2.41
CA LEU A 52 19.55 -12.41 -2.91
C LEU A 52 18.89 -13.78 -2.69
N GLU A 53 19.59 -14.87 -3.00
CA GLU A 53 19.11 -16.24 -2.74
C GLU A 53 18.93 -16.49 -1.23
N LYS A 54 19.92 -16.09 -0.41
CA LYS A 54 19.86 -16.25 1.04
C LYS A 54 18.73 -15.44 1.69
N HIS A 55 18.44 -14.25 1.16
CA HIS A 55 17.44 -13.32 1.68
C HIS A 55 16.23 -13.22 0.75
N GLN A 56 15.87 -14.32 0.07
CA GLN A 56 14.82 -14.35 -0.95
C GLN A 56 13.50 -13.77 -0.45
N THR A 57 13.06 -14.15 0.74
CA THR A 57 11.81 -13.64 1.35
C THR A 57 11.83 -12.12 1.54
N LYS A 58 12.98 -11.52 1.89
CA LYS A 58 13.10 -10.06 2.02
C LYS A 58 13.06 -9.37 0.66
N ALA A 59 13.77 -9.91 -0.33
CA ALA A 59 13.79 -9.37 -1.68
C ALA A 59 12.41 -9.43 -2.35
N HIS A 60 11.73 -10.58 -2.28
CA HIS A 60 10.37 -10.74 -2.81
C HIS A 60 9.36 -9.92 -2.02
N GLY A 61 9.53 -9.88 -0.68
CA GLY A 61 8.73 -9.02 0.18
C GLY A 61 8.78 -7.56 -0.23
N LEU A 62 9.99 -7.01 -0.43
CA LEU A 62 10.17 -5.66 -0.92
C LEU A 62 9.47 -5.44 -2.27
N ALA A 63 9.58 -6.39 -3.20
CA ALA A 63 8.91 -6.31 -4.49
C ALA A 63 7.39 -6.21 -4.34
N TRP A 64 6.77 -7.04 -3.50
CA TRP A 64 5.33 -6.97 -3.22
C TRP A 64 4.89 -5.64 -2.59
N TYR A 65 5.63 -5.15 -1.60
CA TYR A 65 5.37 -3.84 -1.01
C TYR A 65 5.47 -2.70 -2.03
N ALA A 66 6.47 -2.76 -2.92
CA ALA A 66 6.63 -1.78 -4.00
C ALA A 66 5.47 -1.86 -5.01
N THR A 67 5.04 -3.06 -5.39
CA THR A 67 3.88 -3.27 -6.27
C THR A 67 2.61 -2.67 -5.66
N TYR A 68 2.37 -2.83 -4.36
CA TYR A 68 1.19 -2.29 -3.71
C TYR A 68 1.24 -0.75 -3.64
N ALA A 69 2.38 -0.18 -3.26
CA ALA A 69 2.55 1.28 -3.26
C ALA A 69 2.35 1.89 -4.65
N GLU A 70 2.86 1.24 -5.70
CA GLU A 70 2.67 1.69 -7.08
C GLU A 70 1.22 1.54 -7.52
N THR A 71 0.55 0.44 -7.17
CA THR A 71 -0.88 0.25 -7.45
C THR A 71 -1.72 1.35 -6.82
N LEU A 72 -1.44 1.72 -5.57
CA LEU A 72 -2.12 2.81 -4.86
C LEU A 72 -1.88 4.17 -5.56
N LYS A 73 -0.64 4.44 -5.98
CA LYS A 73 -0.28 5.66 -6.70
C LYS A 73 -1.01 5.76 -8.04
N GLU A 74 -0.98 4.71 -8.85
CA GLU A 74 -1.64 4.70 -10.16
C GLU A 74 -3.18 4.76 -10.02
N SER A 75 -3.74 4.12 -8.98
CA SER A 75 -5.18 4.24 -8.65
C SER A 75 -5.58 5.68 -8.30
N LEU A 76 -4.76 6.38 -7.51
CA LEU A 76 -4.95 7.81 -7.23
C LEU A 76 -4.83 8.64 -8.51
N GLY A 77 -3.85 8.34 -9.38
CA GLY A 77 -3.67 9.02 -10.67
C GLY A 77 -4.89 8.88 -11.58
N TRP A 78 -5.44 7.66 -11.66
CA TRP A 78 -6.70 7.38 -12.35
C TRP A 78 -7.86 8.20 -11.76
N ALA A 79 -8.02 8.19 -10.43
CA ALA A 79 -9.06 8.96 -9.75
C ALA A 79 -8.97 10.48 -10.03
N ARG A 80 -7.77 11.05 -9.98
CA ARG A 80 -7.51 12.47 -10.30
C ARG A 80 -7.81 12.80 -11.76
N THR A 81 -7.57 11.87 -12.67
CA THR A 81 -7.90 12.04 -14.08
C THR A 81 -9.41 12.10 -14.27
N LEU A 82 -10.15 11.20 -13.62
CA LEU A 82 -11.62 11.21 -13.63
C LEU A 82 -12.21 12.45 -12.96
N GLU A 83 -11.62 12.91 -11.86
CA GLU A 83 -12.06 14.14 -11.17
C GLU A 83 -11.97 15.35 -12.09
N LYS A 84 -10.83 15.51 -12.78
CA LYS A 84 -10.61 16.62 -13.73
C LYS A 84 -11.57 16.62 -14.91
N THR A 85 -12.02 15.44 -15.35
CA THR A 85 -12.94 15.31 -16.49
C THR A 85 -14.40 15.23 -16.06
N GLY A 86 -14.71 15.39 -14.75
CA GLY A 86 -16.07 15.30 -14.23
C GLY A 86 -16.69 13.90 -14.29
N GLN A 87 -15.85 12.86 -14.43
CA GLN A 87 -16.26 11.45 -14.57
C GLN A 87 -16.04 10.62 -13.30
N LEU A 88 -15.53 11.22 -12.21
CA LEU A 88 -15.38 10.53 -10.94
C LEU A 88 -16.74 10.38 -10.24
N SER A 89 -17.43 9.28 -10.54
CA SER A 89 -18.75 9.00 -9.98
C SER A 89 -18.64 8.28 -8.61
N ARG A 90 -19.80 7.98 -8.02
CA ARG A 90 -19.90 7.19 -6.80
C ARG A 90 -19.28 5.79 -6.96
N THR A 91 -19.42 5.17 -8.13
CA THR A 91 -18.91 3.82 -8.39
C THR A 91 -17.39 3.79 -8.31
N GLU A 92 -16.70 4.73 -8.96
CA GLU A 92 -15.23 4.79 -8.93
C GLU A 92 -14.71 5.12 -7.52
N LYS A 93 -15.40 5.98 -6.78
CA LYS A 93 -15.07 6.23 -5.37
C LYS A 93 -15.20 4.97 -4.51
N LEU A 94 -16.20 4.13 -4.74
CA LEU A 94 -16.35 2.84 -4.03
C LEU A 94 -15.26 1.84 -4.42
N ILE A 95 -14.91 1.76 -5.71
CA ILE A 95 -13.79 0.93 -6.19
C ILE A 95 -12.49 1.33 -5.48
N LEU A 96 -12.22 2.64 -5.39
CA LEU A 96 -11.05 3.16 -4.69
C LEU A 96 -11.11 2.84 -3.19
N ALA A 97 -12.25 3.06 -2.53
CA ALA A 97 -12.40 2.79 -1.10
C ALA A 97 -12.12 1.32 -0.76
N ILE A 98 -12.70 0.39 -1.52
CA ILE A 98 -12.53 -1.05 -1.32
C ILE A 98 -11.10 -1.47 -1.67
N GLY A 99 -10.65 -1.17 -2.89
CA GLY A 99 -9.35 -1.63 -3.39
C GLY A 99 -8.17 -1.03 -2.63
N CYS A 100 -8.17 0.29 -2.45
CA CYS A 100 -7.09 0.96 -1.72
C CYS A 100 -7.15 0.64 -0.23
N GLY A 101 -8.36 0.56 0.36
CA GLY A 101 -8.53 0.17 1.76
C GLY A 101 -7.98 -1.22 2.05
N GLU A 102 -8.26 -2.19 1.17
CA GLU A 102 -7.71 -3.55 1.28
C GLU A 102 -6.19 -3.56 1.16
N TYR A 103 -5.64 -2.88 0.15
CA TYR A 103 -4.19 -2.87 -0.10
C TYR A 103 -3.44 -2.21 1.05
N LEU A 104 -3.98 -1.11 1.59
CA LEU A 104 -3.44 -0.46 2.77
C LEU A 104 -3.48 -1.41 3.98
N SER A 105 -4.62 -2.07 4.22
CA SER A 105 -4.78 -3.03 5.32
C SER A 105 -3.79 -4.19 5.22
N GLN A 106 -3.56 -4.73 4.02
CA GLN A 106 -2.57 -5.77 3.78
C GLN A 106 -1.13 -5.28 3.92
N MET A 107 -0.81 -4.07 3.46
CA MET A 107 0.52 -3.48 3.73
C MET A 107 0.79 -3.40 5.23
N ALA A 108 -0.26 -3.19 6.04
CA ALA A 108 -0.15 -3.15 7.49
C ALA A 108 -0.05 -4.53 8.16
N GLY A 109 -0.98 -5.44 7.83
CA GLY A 109 -1.14 -6.74 8.47
C GLY A 109 -0.28 -7.85 7.87
N GLY A 110 0.17 -7.67 6.63
CA GLY A 110 0.96 -8.59 5.85
C GLY A 110 0.35 -8.85 4.47
N ILE A 111 1.20 -8.87 3.44
CA ILE A 111 0.81 -9.09 2.05
C ILE A 111 0.93 -10.59 1.72
N PRO A 112 -0.12 -11.23 1.20
CA PRO A 112 -0.03 -12.59 0.69
C PRO A 112 0.79 -12.59 -0.62
N MET A 113 1.95 -13.23 -0.61
CA MET A 113 2.78 -13.46 -1.81
C MET A 113 2.35 -14.73 -2.55
N SER A 114 1.86 -15.70 -1.79
CA SER A 114 1.25 -16.95 -2.24
C SER A 114 0.15 -17.36 -1.25
N GLN A 115 -0.53 -18.49 -1.47
CA GLN A 115 -1.56 -18.97 -0.54
C GLN A 115 -1.01 -19.28 0.86
N THR A 116 0.27 -19.63 0.98
CA THR A 116 0.90 -20.04 2.23
C THR A 116 1.95 -19.06 2.74
N GLU A 117 2.32 -18.04 1.94
CA GLU A 117 3.37 -17.08 2.28
C GLU A 117 2.80 -15.68 2.44
N ILE A 118 2.79 -15.20 3.69
CA ILE A 118 2.39 -13.83 4.02
C ILE A 118 3.61 -13.08 4.52
N VAL A 119 4.01 -12.05 3.78
CA VAL A 119 5.13 -11.18 4.14
C VAL A 119 4.65 -10.01 4.98
N ARG A 120 5.27 -9.78 6.14
CA ARG A 120 4.92 -8.71 7.07
C ARG A 120 5.98 -7.61 7.07
N PRO A 121 5.66 -6.38 7.50
CA PRO A 121 6.63 -5.28 7.50
C PRO A 121 7.91 -5.64 8.27
N GLY A 122 7.75 -6.27 9.44
CA GLY A 122 8.87 -6.71 10.28
C GLY A 122 9.75 -7.79 9.65
N SER A 123 9.20 -8.67 8.80
CA SER A 123 9.99 -9.70 8.11
C SER A 123 10.82 -9.16 6.95
N VAL A 124 10.40 -8.04 6.33
CA VAL A 124 11.16 -7.39 5.24
C VAL A 124 12.30 -6.52 5.80
N GLY A 125 12.06 -5.82 6.91
CA GLY A 125 13.07 -4.96 7.54
C GLY A 125 12.53 -3.68 8.18
N ALA A 126 11.21 -3.48 8.22
CA ALA A 126 10.64 -2.35 8.93
C ALA A 126 10.74 -2.58 10.44
N SER A 127 11.46 -1.71 11.14
CA SER A 127 11.33 -1.65 12.60
C SER A 127 9.91 -1.23 12.99
N LEU A 128 9.40 -1.77 14.10
CA LEU A 128 8.08 -1.41 14.65
C LEU A 128 7.90 0.10 14.81
N ARG A 129 8.99 0.84 15.09
CA ARG A 129 8.98 2.29 15.24
C ARG A 129 8.73 3.03 13.92
N ILE A 130 9.40 2.61 12.84
CA ILE A 130 9.20 3.20 11.50
C ILE A 130 7.78 2.93 11.03
N PHE A 131 7.31 1.70 11.19
CA PHE A 131 5.99 1.29 10.79
C PHE A 131 4.89 2.08 11.52
N ARG A 132 4.95 2.18 12.85
CA ARG A 132 3.96 2.91 13.67
C ARG A 132 3.95 4.42 13.44
N HIS A 133 5.07 5.01 13.01
CA HIS A 133 5.13 6.43 12.66
C HIS A 133 4.48 6.72 11.30
N LEU A 134 4.68 5.84 10.33
CA LEU A 134 4.12 5.99 8.98
C LEU A 134 2.63 5.60 8.90
N TRP A 135 2.16 4.76 9.82
CA TRP A 135 0.83 4.13 9.75
C TRP A 135 -0.22 4.75 10.69
N GLN A 136 -0.45 6.07 10.61
CA GLN A 136 -1.45 6.78 11.46
C GLN A 136 -2.51 7.49 10.61
N SER A 137 -3.54 6.77 10.14
CA SER A 137 -4.63 7.34 9.34
C SER A 137 -6.00 6.86 9.83
N ARG A 138 -7.06 7.56 9.42
CA ARG A 138 -8.47 7.17 9.62
C ARG A 138 -8.83 5.75 9.11
N TRP A 139 -7.93 5.18 8.30
CA TRP A 139 -8.00 3.84 7.70
C TRP A 139 -7.24 2.78 8.51
N CYS A 140 -6.69 3.16 9.67
CA CYS A 140 -6.10 2.23 10.62
C CYS A 140 -7.14 2.00 11.71
N VAL A 141 -7.77 0.81 11.68
CA VAL A 141 -8.64 0.33 12.77
C VAL A 141 -7.85 0.28 14.08
#